data_AF-A0A9R0I7J6-F1
#
_entry.id   AF-A0A9R0I7J6-F1
#
_cell.length_a   1.000
_cell.length_b   1.000
_cell.length_c   1.000
_cell.angle_alpha   90.00
_cell.angle_beta   90.00
_cell.angle_gamma   90.00
#
_symmetry.space_group_name_H-M   'P 1'
#
loop_
_entity.id
_entity.type
_entity.pdbx_description
1 polymer ?
#
loop_
_entity_poly.entity_id
_entity_poly.type
_entity_poly.pdbx_seq_one_letter_code
_entity_poly.pdbx_strand_id
1 'polypeptide(L)'
;MNISTWNVRGLNDPIKVVEIKKFLANNNISVVALLETKVQEKNSSKIQKKIGNGWQWIMNYEHSPRGRIWIGWKHALVSVQLLHKTEFCIHCTVATKNGLFSANFIAVYGLHSVDTRRPMWREISNFSSTVVCPWLVMGDFNAVLLAADRVNGNAVTEGETKDFDSCMDSAGLAELKSCGSYYSWSNKGQGSLRICSRIDRDIANSIWHAKFVDVVVDYLPPGISDHSPLVMSCNIHLGGGNRPFKFFNYMEDHAQFLDVVRKGWDVSCPRSGSMLKVWTKLKAVKQGLKELHHKDFAKLDERIEGLRVDLCQIQTQLASCPTDSNVQQSERECSETLKKFLHIQESAYRQKARIQWLQVGDSNSKFFFSAMKERLAKDSIDILYDETGKKLSTTQEIQEEVSSFYKQLIGTAASSLTGVDVGVVRKGKQLSAADAELLVVPISDAEIDAAIKGIDNNKAPGLDGFNSLFFLKAWGIV
;
A
#
# COMPACT_ATOMS: atom_id res chain seq x y z
N MET A 1 -1.29 -1.68 18.42
CA MET A 1 -2.28 -0.65 18.82
C MET A 1 -3.39 -0.70 17.77
N ASN A 2 -4.66 -0.72 18.15
CA ASN A 2 -5.75 -0.79 17.17
C ASN A 2 -6.58 0.50 17.19
N ILE A 3 -6.86 1.04 16.00
CA ILE A 3 -7.72 2.21 15.77
C ILE A 3 -9.01 1.71 15.10
N SER A 4 -10.16 2.17 15.54
CA SER A 4 -11.43 1.79 14.92
C SER A 4 -12.36 2.97 14.71
N THR A 5 -13.21 2.88 13.68
CA THR A 5 -14.38 3.75 13.54
C THR A 5 -15.64 2.91 13.42
N TRP A 6 -16.72 3.37 14.03
CA TRP A 6 -18.00 2.70 13.93
C TRP A 6 -19.15 3.70 14.02
N ASN A 7 -19.97 3.78 12.99
CA ASN A 7 -21.27 4.43 13.09
C ASN A 7 -22.22 3.51 13.88
N VAL A 8 -22.55 3.93 15.10
CA VAL A 8 -23.30 3.14 16.08
C VAL A 8 -24.79 3.47 16.08
N ARG A 9 -25.20 4.51 15.33
CA ARG A 9 -26.58 4.97 15.19
C ARG A 9 -27.31 5.04 16.54
N GLY A 10 -26.70 5.74 17.50
CA GLY A 10 -27.21 5.97 18.85
C GLY A 10 -26.55 5.13 19.94
N LEU A 11 -26.22 5.76 21.08
CA LEU A 11 -25.61 5.15 22.27
C LEU A 11 -26.49 5.21 23.54
N ASN A 12 -27.73 5.69 23.42
CA ASN A 12 -28.60 5.80 24.60
C ASN A 12 -29.11 4.44 25.10
N ASP A 13 -29.13 3.42 24.23
CA ASP A 13 -29.51 2.05 24.58
C ASP A 13 -28.41 1.36 25.42
N PRO A 14 -28.69 0.94 26.66
CA PRO A 14 -27.73 0.22 27.50
C PRO A 14 -27.16 -1.05 26.87
N ILE A 15 -27.95 -1.79 26.09
CA ILE A 15 -27.50 -3.02 25.41
C ILE A 15 -26.43 -2.66 24.38
N LYS A 16 -26.64 -1.59 23.61
CA LYS A 16 -25.63 -1.10 22.67
C LYS A 16 -24.31 -0.75 23.34
N VAL A 17 -24.37 -0.12 24.51
CA VAL A 17 -23.16 0.22 25.28
C VAL A 17 -22.41 -1.04 25.73
N VAL A 18 -23.13 -2.10 26.14
CA VAL A 18 -22.52 -3.39 26.51
C VAL A 18 -21.84 -4.04 25.31
N GLU A 19 -22.49 -4.10 24.15
CA GLU A 19 -21.93 -4.69 22.95
C GLU A 19 -20.73 -3.91 22.42
N ILE A 20 -20.75 -2.57 22.49
CA ILE A 20 -19.58 -1.75 22.17
C ILE A 20 -18.43 -2.05 23.13
N LYS A 21 -18.69 -2.20 24.43
CA LYS A 21 -17.64 -2.54 25.39
C LYS A 21 -17.00 -3.89 25.08
N LYS A 22 -17.81 -4.90 24.73
CA LYS A 22 -17.30 -6.21 24.28
C LYS A 22 -16.49 -6.09 23.00
N PHE A 23 -16.99 -5.35 22.01
CA PHE A 23 -16.29 -5.08 20.76
C PHE A 23 -14.91 -4.44 21.00
N LEU A 24 -14.84 -3.41 21.84
CA LEU A 24 -13.60 -2.71 22.16
C LEU A 24 -12.59 -3.63 22.87
N ALA A 25 -13.07 -4.54 23.72
CA ALA A 25 -12.24 -5.51 24.42
C ALA A 25 -11.73 -6.61 23.48
N ASN A 26 -12.63 -7.27 22.76
CA ASN A 26 -12.32 -8.41 21.89
C ASN A 26 -11.36 -8.04 20.76
N ASN A 27 -11.44 -6.82 20.24
CA ASN A 27 -10.59 -6.33 19.16
C ASN A 27 -9.38 -5.53 19.66
N ASN A 28 -9.11 -5.51 20.97
CA ASN A 28 -7.98 -4.80 21.57
C ASN A 28 -7.88 -3.31 21.16
N ILE A 29 -9.04 -2.65 21.02
CA ILE A 29 -9.10 -1.27 20.54
C ILE A 29 -8.44 -0.33 21.54
N SER A 30 -7.60 0.56 21.03
CA SER A 30 -6.85 1.56 21.80
C SER A 30 -7.35 2.97 21.52
N VAL A 31 -7.83 3.22 20.30
CA VAL A 31 -8.48 4.46 19.87
C VAL A 31 -9.74 4.09 19.08
N VAL A 32 -10.87 4.72 19.38
CA VAL A 32 -12.14 4.49 18.69
C VAL A 32 -12.79 5.81 18.33
N ALA A 33 -13.33 5.93 17.12
CA ALA A 33 -14.29 6.97 16.77
C ALA A 33 -15.70 6.36 16.69
N LEU A 34 -16.61 6.83 17.54
CA LEU A 34 -18.01 6.45 17.51
C LEU A 34 -18.79 7.57 16.81
N LEU A 35 -19.46 7.21 15.71
CA LEU A 35 -20.23 8.13 14.87
C LEU A 35 -21.74 7.97 15.13
N GLU A 36 -22.49 9.05 14.93
CA GLU A 36 -23.91 9.17 15.27
C GLU A 36 -24.25 8.72 16.71
N THR A 37 -23.50 9.19 17.71
CA THR A 37 -23.80 8.75 19.09
C THR A 37 -25.20 9.13 19.57
N LYS A 38 -25.77 10.23 19.05
CA LYS A 38 -27.10 10.76 19.38
C LYS A 38 -27.29 10.99 20.89
N VAL A 39 -26.20 11.22 21.63
CA VAL A 39 -26.22 11.46 23.09
C VAL A 39 -26.23 12.96 23.34
N GLN A 40 -27.15 13.45 24.16
CA GLN A 40 -27.11 14.84 24.62
C GLN A 40 -25.94 15.06 25.58
N GLU A 41 -25.31 16.23 25.56
CA GLU A 41 -24.10 16.53 26.34
C GLU A 41 -24.23 16.20 27.84
N LYS A 42 -25.39 16.55 28.44
CA LYS A 42 -25.70 16.26 29.85
C LYS A 42 -25.64 14.76 30.21
N ASN A 43 -25.81 13.88 29.23
CA ASN A 43 -25.79 12.43 29.41
C ASN A 43 -24.43 11.80 29.06
N SER A 44 -23.49 12.58 28.48
CA SER A 44 -22.22 12.06 27.96
C SER A 44 -21.40 11.34 29.03
N SER A 45 -21.22 11.98 30.19
CA SER A 45 -20.46 11.44 31.32
C SER A 45 -20.99 10.09 31.83
N LYS A 46 -22.32 9.90 31.82
CA LYS A 46 -22.96 8.64 32.20
C LYS A 46 -22.62 7.52 31.22
N ILE A 47 -22.62 7.80 29.92
CA ILE A 47 -22.28 6.81 28.88
C ILE A 47 -20.78 6.50 28.92
N GLN A 48 -19.92 7.50 29.04
CA GLN A 48 -18.46 7.31 29.15
C GLN A 48 -18.09 6.38 30.32
N LYS A 49 -18.68 6.60 31.50
CA LYS A 49 -18.48 5.73 32.67
C LYS A 49 -18.89 4.28 32.42
N LYS A 50 -19.97 4.06 31.66
CA LYS A 50 -20.43 2.70 31.31
C LYS A 50 -19.48 2.00 30.34
N ILE A 51 -18.90 2.73 29.39
CA ILE A 51 -17.89 2.18 28.47
C ILE A 51 -16.62 1.79 29.27
N GLY A 52 -16.16 2.68 30.16
CA GLY A 52 -15.18 2.37 31.19
C GLY A 52 -14.26 3.53 31.52
N ASN A 53 -13.80 3.57 32.78
CA ASN A 53 -12.99 4.68 33.32
C ASN A 53 -11.58 4.78 32.72
N GLY A 54 -11.10 3.74 32.02
CA GLY A 54 -9.81 3.77 31.33
C GLY A 54 -9.81 4.58 30.01
N TRP A 55 -10.98 5.08 29.58
CA TRP A 55 -11.15 5.83 28.35
C TRP A 55 -11.24 7.34 28.62
N GLN A 56 -10.51 8.12 27.83
CA GLN A 56 -10.70 9.56 27.69
C GLN A 56 -11.38 9.86 26.36
N TRP A 57 -12.01 11.04 26.25
CA TRP A 57 -12.92 11.36 25.15
C TRP A 57 -12.75 12.80 24.66
N ILE A 58 -12.82 12.97 23.34
CA ILE A 58 -13.03 14.25 22.65
C ILE A 58 -14.37 14.14 21.91
N MET A 59 -15.19 15.19 21.97
CA MET A 59 -16.56 15.20 21.44
C MET A 59 -16.81 16.52 20.71
N ASN A 60 -17.75 16.55 19.77
CA ASN A 60 -18.06 17.75 18.96
C ASN A 60 -19.38 18.45 19.31
N TYR A 61 -19.69 18.62 20.59
CA TYR A 61 -20.96 19.21 21.04
C TYR A 61 -21.19 20.66 20.58
N GLU A 62 -20.12 21.43 20.45
CA GLU A 62 -20.08 22.82 20.00
C GLU A 62 -20.52 22.98 18.54
N HIS A 63 -20.46 21.89 17.75
CA HIS A 63 -20.88 21.86 16.35
C HIS A 63 -22.05 20.89 16.11
N SER A 64 -22.35 20.01 17.08
CA SER A 64 -23.42 19.03 16.99
C SER A 64 -24.04 18.78 18.36
N PRO A 65 -25.25 19.32 18.63
CA PRO A 65 -25.88 19.23 19.96
C PRO A 65 -26.13 17.80 20.49
N ARG A 66 -26.04 16.78 19.62
CA ARG A 66 -26.17 15.36 19.97
C ARG A 66 -24.85 14.59 19.90
N GLY A 67 -23.71 15.28 19.91
CA GLY A 67 -22.38 14.70 19.98
C GLY A 67 -22.12 13.70 18.85
N ARG A 68 -22.35 14.11 17.60
CA ARG A 68 -22.30 13.22 16.43
C ARG A 68 -21.03 12.40 16.35
N ILE A 69 -19.88 12.97 16.71
CA ILE A 69 -18.58 12.30 16.64
C ILE A 69 -17.95 12.31 18.03
N TRP A 70 -17.59 11.12 18.52
CA TRP A 70 -16.82 10.94 19.74
C TRP A 70 -15.53 10.18 19.42
N ILE A 71 -14.37 10.74 19.76
CA ILE A 71 -13.10 10.00 19.73
C ILE A 71 -12.75 9.61 21.16
N GLY A 72 -12.69 8.31 21.43
CA GLY A 72 -12.25 7.73 22.69
C GLY A 72 -10.87 7.10 22.57
N TRP A 73 -10.03 7.21 23.60
CA TRP A 73 -8.76 6.47 23.65
C TRP A 73 -8.41 5.98 25.06
N LYS A 74 -7.62 4.90 25.13
CA LYS A 74 -7.05 4.40 26.37
C LYS A 74 -5.86 5.27 26.77
N HIS A 75 -6.06 6.20 27.72
CA HIS A 75 -5.03 7.15 28.14
C HIS A 75 -3.74 6.47 28.63
N ALA A 76 -3.82 5.26 29.20
CA ALA A 76 -2.64 4.51 29.63
C ALA A 76 -1.70 4.12 28.47
N LEU A 77 -2.21 4.02 27.24
CA LEU A 77 -1.48 3.49 26.07
C LEU A 77 -1.19 4.57 25.02
N VAL A 78 -2.09 5.53 24.87
CA VAL A 78 -2.11 6.48 23.76
C VAL A 78 -2.30 7.90 24.28
N SER A 79 -1.60 8.83 23.67
CA SER A 79 -1.79 10.28 23.79
C SER A 79 -2.53 10.78 22.56
N VAL A 80 -3.59 11.56 22.77
CA VAL A 80 -4.37 12.18 21.70
C VAL A 80 -4.38 13.68 21.91
N GLN A 81 -4.00 14.45 20.89
CA GLN A 81 -4.00 15.90 20.91
C GLN A 81 -5.00 16.42 19.86
N LEU A 82 -6.01 17.16 20.29
CA LEU A 82 -6.97 17.79 19.38
C LEU A 82 -6.26 18.85 18.52
N LEU A 83 -6.50 18.81 17.21
CA LEU A 83 -6.03 19.81 16.25
C LEU A 83 -7.19 20.69 15.77
N HIS A 84 -8.29 20.05 15.35
CA HIS A 84 -9.44 20.75 14.80
C HIS A 84 -10.72 19.95 14.99
N LYS A 85 -11.86 20.65 14.99
CA LYS A 85 -13.18 20.05 15.17
C LYS A 85 -14.24 20.83 14.43
N THR A 86 -15.11 20.08 13.76
CA THR A 86 -16.27 20.63 13.04
C THR A 86 -17.48 19.73 13.26
N GLU A 87 -18.58 20.03 12.59
CA GLU A 87 -19.73 19.14 12.60
C GLU A 87 -19.49 17.84 11.80
N PHE A 88 -18.51 17.85 10.90
CA PHE A 88 -18.18 16.76 9.97
C PHE A 88 -16.99 15.94 10.44
N CYS A 89 -16.11 16.51 11.28
CA CYS A 89 -14.91 15.78 11.70
C CYS A 89 -14.39 16.14 13.08
N ILE A 90 -13.56 15.24 13.62
CA ILE A 90 -12.60 15.55 14.69
C ILE A 90 -11.21 15.15 14.18
N HIS A 91 -10.30 16.12 14.08
CA HIS A 91 -8.92 15.94 13.65
C HIS A 91 -7.99 16.03 14.86
N CYS A 92 -7.18 15.01 15.08
CA CYS A 92 -6.24 14.93 16.18
C CYS A 92 -4.91 14.29 15.79
N THR A 93 -3.87 14.55 16.56
CA THR A 93 -2.64 13.76 16.54
C THR A 93 -2.81 12.59 17.49
N VAL A 94 -2.48 11.39 17.04
CA VAL A 94 -2.53 10.14 17.81
C VAL A 94 -1.13 9.58 17.92
N ALA A 95 -0.62 9.43 19.14
CA ALA A 95 0.70 8.87 19.41
C ALA A 95 0.66 7.84 20.53
N THR A 96 1.33 6.70 20.34
CA THR A 96 1.50 5.72 21.43
C THR A 96 2.51 6.24 22.45
N LYS A 97 2.26 6.00 23.74
CA LYS A 97 3.15 6.46 24.83
C LYS A 97 4.55 5.85 24.79
N ASN A 98 4.72 4.69 24.15
CA ASN A 98 6.02 4.07 23.93
C ASN A 98 6.78 4.62 22.71
N GLY A 99 6.23 5.62 22.00
CA GLY A 99 6.86 6.28 20.86
C GLY A 99 6.86 5.51 19.53
N LEU A 100 6.31 4.30 19.48
CA LEU A 100 6.38 3.46 18.27
C LEU A 100 5.45 3.90 17.12
N PHE A 101 4.34 4.57 17.45
CA PHE A 101 3.38 5.10 16.50
C PHE A 101 3.10 6.58 16.77
N SER A 102 3.07 7.36 15.70
CA SER A 102 2.60 8.74 15.69
C SER A 102 2.08 9.08 14.30
N ALA A 103 0.85 9.58 14.23
CA ALA A 103 0.17 9.98 13.01
C ALA A 103 -0.95 10.98 13.30
N ASN A 104 -1.35 11.75 12.29
CA ASN A 104 -2.59 12.51 12.33
C ASN A 104 -3.76 11.58 11.98
N PHE A 105 -4.85 11.70 12.72
CA PHE A 105 -6.08 10.93 12.56
C PHE A 105 -7.27 11.87 12.47
N ILE A 106 -8.14 11.62 11.49
CA ILE A 106 -9.44 12.29 11.36
C ILE A 106 -10.55 11.24 11.42
N ALA A 107 -11.47 11.41 12.36
CA ALA A 107 -12.75 10.76 12.34
C ALA A 107 -13.74 11.62 11.55
N VAL A 108 -14.35 11.08 10.49
CA VAL A 108 -15.29 11.81 9.62
C VAL A 108 -16.72 11.29 9.71
N TYR A 109 -17.67 12.20 9.49
CA TYR A 109 -19.06 11.92 9.21
C TYR A 109 -19.57 12.87 8.11
N GLY A 110 -19.88 12.34 6.94
CA GLY A 110 -20.53 13.08 5.85
C GLY A 110 -22.03 13.22 6.09
N LEU A 111 -22.61 14.39 5.79
CA LEU A 111 -24.07 14.56 5.83
C LEU A 111 -24.77 13.82 4.68
N HIS A 112 -26.10 13.69 4.72
CA HIS A 112 -26.80 12.78 3.81
C HIS A 112 -26.91 13.27 2.35
N SER A 113 -26.95 14.59 2.10
CA SER A 113 -27.07 15.11 0.73
C SER A 113 -25.70 15.43 0.12
N VAL A 114 -25.61 15.44 -1.21
CA VAL A 114 -24.38 15.84 -1.92
C VAL A 114 -23.97 17.26 -1.53
N ASP A 115 -24.89 18.22 -1.60
CA ASP A 115 -24.59 19.63 -1.29
C ASP A 115 -24.12 19.84 0.15
N THR A 116 -24.76 19.15 1.11
CA THR A 116 -24.40 19.27 2.54
C THR A 116 -23.08 18.58 2.89
N ARG A 117 -22.56 17.70 2.04
CA ARG A 117 -21.22 17.08 2.20
C ARG A 117 -20.08 17.92 1.65
N ARG A 118 -20.32 18.81 0.69
CA ARG A 118 -19.26 19.61 0.07
C ARG A 118 -18.34 20.35 1.05
N PRO A 119 -18.82 20.92 2.17
CA PRO A 119 -17.93 21.54 3.15
C PRO A 119 -16.90 20.56 3.73
N MET A 120 -17.28 19.31 4.01
CA MET A 120 -16.37 18.28 4.51
C MET A 120 -15.23 18.00 3.52
N TRP A 121 -15.52 17.90 2.21
CA TRP A 121 -14.51 17.67 1.18
C TRP A 121 -13.49 18.82 1.08
N ARG A 122 -13.96 20.06 1.21
CA ARG A 122 -13.09 21.25 1.25
C ARG A 122 -12.21 21.25 2.50
N GLU A 123 -12.75 20.90 3.67
CA GLU A 123 -11.98 20.80 4.91
C GLU A 123 -10.86 19.76 4.80
N ILE A 124 -11.17 18.55 4.32
CA ILE A 124 -10.17 17.50 4.10
C ILE A 124 -9.07 18.01 3.14
N SER A 125 -9.47 18.63 2.03
CA SER A 125 -8.50 19.19 1.07
C SER A 125 -7.63 20.29 1.70
N ASN A 126 -8.19 21.17 2.53
CA ASN A 126 -7.45 22.21 3.23
C ASN A 126 -6.48 21.63 4.28
N PHE A 127 -6.87 20.58 5.00
CA PHE A 127 -5.95 19.92 5.93
C PHE A 127 -4.76 19.31 5.20
N SER A 128 -5.00 18.70 4.04
CA SER A 128 -3.95 18.04 3.25
C SER A 128 -2.76 18.95 2.91
N SER A 129 -2.98 20.26 2.72
CA SER A 129 -1.91 21.21 2.40
C SER A 129 -1.00 21.53 3.59
N THR A 130 -1.39 21.16 4.81
CA THR A 130 -0.64 21.45 6.04
C THR A 130 -0.07 20.20 6.70
N VAL A 131 -0.58 19.01 6.36
CA VAL A 131 -0.17 17.76 6.99
C VAL A 131 1.10 17.21 6.35
N VAL A 132 2.19 17.22 7.11
CA VAL A 132 3.53 16.75 6.70
C VAL A 132 3.94 15.43 7.35
N CYS A 133 2.98 14.68 7.89
CA CYS A 133 3.21 13.41 8.59
C CYS A 133 2.26 12.32 8.07
N PRO A 134 2.39 11.04 8.53
CA PRO A 134 1.40 10.03 8.23
C PRO A 134 0.01 10.49 8.64
N TRP A 135 -0.93 10.44 7.70
CA TRP A 135 -2.28 10.97 7.90
C TRP A 135 -3.33 9.96 7.49
N LEU A 136 -4.26 9.71 8.40
CA LEU A 136 -5.36 8.77 8.26
C LEU A 136 -6.69 9.51 8.43
N VAL A 137 -7.59 9.32 7.47
CA VAL A 137 -8.97 9.80 7.52
C VAL A 137 -9.88 8.56 7.47
N MET A 138 -10.73 8.37 8.47
CA MET A 138 -11.53 7.16 8.61
C MET A 138 -12.91 7.49 9.17
N GLY A 139 -13.95 6.83 8.66
CA GLY A 139 -15.32 7.01 9.17
C GLY A 139 -16.37 6.87 8.08
N ASP A 140 -17.56 7.40 8.37
CA ASP A 140 -18.73 7.34 7.50
C ASP A 140 -18.76 8.55 6.56
N PHE A 141 -18.42 8.37 5.29
CA PHE A 141 -18.43 9.45 4.32
C PHE A 141 -19.84 9.72 3.76
N ASN A 142 -20.81 8.84 4.04
CA ASN A 142 -22.12 8.78 3.39
C ASN A 142 -22.05 8.79 1.84
N ALA A 143 -20.90 8.42 1.26
CA ALA A 143 -20.57 8.53 -0.16
C ALA A 143 -20.05 7.21 -0.73
N VAL A 144 -20.50 6.85 -1.93
CA VAL A 144 -19.94 5.76 -2.72
C VAL A 144 -18.85 6.31 -3.65
N LEU A 145 -17.88 5.47 -4.04
CA LEU A 145 -16.82 5.85 -4.99
C LEU A 145 -17.01 5.20 -6.36
N LEU A 146 -17.53 3.99 -6.39
CA LEU A 146 -17.70 3.14 -7.57
C LEU A 146 -19.16 2.69 -7.70
N ALA A 147 -19.58 2.34 -8.91
CA ALA A 147 -20.91 1.77 -9.14
C ALA A 147 -21.13 0.46 -8.37
N ALA A 148 -20.08 -0.35 -8.21
CA ALA A 148 -20.11 -1.61 -7.47
C ALA A 148 -20.27 -1.43 -5.95
N ASP A 149 -20.03 -0.22 -5.43
CA ASP A 149 -20.17 0.09 -4.00
C ASP A 149 -21.62 0.14 -3.53
N ARG A 150 -22.59 -0.08 -4.42
CA ARG A 150 -24.00 -0.24 -4.08
C ARG A 150 -24.58 -1.46 -4.76
N VAL A 151 -25.34 -2.25 -4.01
CA VAL A 151 -26.18 -3.33 -4.55
C VAL A 151 -27.64 -3.06 -4.24
N ASN A 152 -28.50 -3.32 -5.23
CA ASN A 152 -29.91 -2.92 -5.27
C ASN A 152 -30.11 -1.39 -5.15
N GLY A 153 -31.36 -0.94 -5.22
CA GLY A 153 -31.69 0.48 -5.20
C GLY A 153 -31.34 1.20 -6.51
N ASN A 154 -31.20 2.53 -6.44
CA ASN A 154 -30.91 3.34 -7.62
C ASN A 154 -29.45 3.17 -8.06
N ALA A 155 -29.24 3.12 -9.38
CA ALA A 155 -27.92 3.12 -9.98
C ALA A 155 -27.10 4.32 -9.48
N VAL A 156 -25.82 4.06 -9.19
CA VAL A 156 -24.89 5.12 -8.76
C VAL A 156 -24.64 6.07 -9.92
N THR A 157 -24.79 7.36 -9.66
CA THR A 157 -24.56 8.43 -10.64
C THR A 157 -23.22 9.10 -10.45
N GLU A 158 -22.66 9.71 -11.51
CA GLU A 158 -21.41 10.49 -11.41
C GLU A 158 -21.50 11.61 -10.37
N GLY A 159 -22.67 12.25 -10.25
CA GLY A 159 -22.91 13.29 -9.25
C GLY A 159 -22.78 12.83 -7.80
N GLU A 160 -22.90 11.52 -7.53
CA GLU A 160 -22.72 10.95 -6.19
C GLU A 160 -21.24 10.65 -5.86
N THR A 161 -20.41 10.38 -6.88
CA THR A 161 -19.01 9.91 -6.71
C THR A 161 -17.99 11.02 -6.94
N LYS A 162 -18.26 11.96 -7.87
CA LYS A 162 -17.32 12.96 -8.36
C LYS A 162 -16.66 13.82 -7.28
N ASP A 163 -17.45 14.29 -6.30
CA ASP A 163 -16.93 15.16 -5.24
C ASP A 163 -15.95 14.40 -4.33
N PHE A 164 -16.22 13.12 -4.06
CA PHE A 164 -15.34 12.29 -3.24
C PHE A 164 -14.06 11.93 -4.01
N ASP A 165 -14.18 11.52 -5.27
CA ASP A 165 -13.05 11.21 -6.15
C ASP A 165 -12.11 12.43 -6.31
N SER A 166 -12.69 13.61 -6.58
CA SER A 166 -11.93 14.87 -6.68
C SER A 166 -11.24 15.24 -5.38
N CYS A 167 -11.87 14.98 -4.24
CA CYS A 167 -11.26 15.20 -2.92
C CYS A 167 -10.06 14.29 -2.68
N MET A 168 -10.16 13.02 -3.07
CA MET A 168 -9.07 12.04 -2.94
C MET A 168 -7.85 12.48 -3.75
N ASP A 169 -8.05 12.86 -5.00
CA ASP A 169 -6.99 13.33 -5.89
C ASP A 169 -6.34 14.64 -5.43
N SER A 170 -7.17 15.59 -5.01
CA SER A 170 -6.72 16.90 -4.54
C SER A 170 -5.90 16.76 -3.25
N ALA A 171 -6.39 15.96 -2.30
CA ALA A 171 -5.75 15.75 -1.00
C ALA A 171 -4.60 14.73 -1.03
N GLY A 172 -4.37 14.05 -2.16
CA GLY A 172 -3.36 12.99 -2.26
C GLY A 172 -3.66 11.80 -1.34
N LEU A 173 -4.95 11.52 -1.14
CA LEU A 173 -5.45 10.44 -0.30
C LEU A 173 -5.82 9.24 -1.15
N ALA A 174 -5.64 8.06 -0.59
CA ALA A 174 -6.11 6.84 -1.22
C ALA A 174 -6.55 5.83 -0.15
N GLU A 175 -7.46 4.91 -0.49
CA GLU A 175 -8.04 3.89 0.41
C GLU A 175 -7.01 2.86 0.89
N LEU A 176 -6.94 2.53 2.19
CA LEU A 176 -6.02 1.47 2.62
C LEU A 176 -6.52 0.10 2.15
N LYS A 177 -5.64 -0.89 2.23
CA LYS A 177 -6.05 -2.26 1.99
C LYS A 177 -7.06 -2.68 3.05
N SER A 178 -8.13 -3.34 2.61
CA SER A 178 -9.18 -3.82 3.49
C SER A 178 -9.56 -5.27 3.23
N CYS A 179 -10.17 -5.89 4.23
CA CYS A 179 -10.68 -7.26 4.19
C CYS A 179 -12.03 -7.34 4.93
N GLY A 180 -12.69 -8.50 4.87
CA GLY A 180 -13.96 -8.72 5.55
C GLY A 180 -15.16 -8.31 4.70
N SER A 181 -16.14 -7.66 5.32
CA SER A 181 -17.40 -7.27 4.68
C SER A 181 -17.16 -6.18 3.63
N TYR A 182 -17.48 -6.46 2.36
CA TYR A 182 -17.31 -5.47 1.29
C TYR A 182 -18.21 -4.24 1.47
N TYR A 183 -19.51 -4.47 1.72
CA TYR A 183 -20.47 -3.41 2.03
C TYR A 183 -20.40 -3.07 3.52
N SER A 184 -20.23 -1.78 3.82
CA SER A 184 -20.17 -1.31 5.20
C SER A 184 -21.54 -0.94 5.77
N TRP A 185 -22.54 -0.62 4.95
CA TRP A 185 -23.87 -0.24 5.38
C TRP A 185 -24.98 -1.07 4.73
N SER A 186 -26.13 -1.24 5.42
CA SER A 186 -27.36 -1.73 4.81
C SER A 186 -28.62 -1.11 5.41
N ASN A 187 -29.66 -0.91 4.60
CA ASN A 187 -30.97 -0.46 5.09
C ASN A 187 -31.75 -1.54 5.88
N LYS A 188 -31.16 -2.73 6.08
CA LYS A 188 -31.77 -3.93 6.71
C LYS A 188 -33.08 -4.41 6.06
N GLY A 189 -33.33 -4.04 4.81
CA GLY A 189 -34.47 -4.54 4.03
C GLY A 189 -34.47 -6.06 3.85
N GLN A 190 -35.60 -6.61 3.40
CA GLN A 190 -35.75 -8.04 3.08
C GLN A 190 -35.70 -8.27 1.57
N GLY A 191 -35.03 -9.35 1.15
CA GLY A 191 -34.93 -9.71 -0.27
C GLY A 191 -34.36 -8.59 -1.14
N SER A 192 -35.00 -8.33 -2.28
CA SER A 192 -34.61 -7.29 -3.24
C SER A 192 -34.75 -5.85 -2.72
N LEU A 193 -35.47 -5.64 -1.61
CA LEU A 193 -35.57 -4.33 -0.95
C LEU A 193 -34.34 -4.03 -0.08
N ARG A 194 -33.44 -5.00 0.14
CA ARG A 194 -32.19 -4.79 0.85
C ARG A 194 -31.21 -4.03 -0.02
N ILE A 195 -30.91 -2.80 0.37
CA ILE A 195 -29.85 -1.99 -0.23
C ILE A 195 -28.64 -2.07 0.68
N CYS A 196 -27.48 -2.40 0.11
CA CYS A 196 -26.21 -2.35 0.81
C CYS A 196 -25.26 -1.40 0.07
N SER A 197 -24.49 -0.61 0.83
CA SER A 197 -23.55 0.36 0.29
C SER A 197 -22.20 0.33 1.01
N ARG A 198 -21.11 0.65 0.32
CA ARG A 198 -19.78 0.88 0.91
C ARG A 198 -19.54 2.38 1.06
N ILE A 199 -19.86 2.90 2.25
CA ILE A 199 -19.85 4.34 2.58
C ILE A 199 -18.95 4.68 3.77
N ASP A 200 -18.73 3.74 4.68
CA ASP A 200 -17.64 3.83 5.65
C ASP A 200 -16.31 3.44 4.99
N ARG A 201 -15.29 4.29 5.09
CA ARG A 201 -13.97 4.08 4.48
C ARG A 201 -12.82 4.53 5.37
N ASP A 202 -11.65 4.06 4.99
CA ASP A 202 -10.34 4.38 5.55
C ASP A 202 -9.40 4.81 4.42
N ILE A 203 -8.99 6.08 4.42
CA ILE A 203 -8.16 6.68 3.37
C ILE A 203 -6.95 7.36 4.02
N ALA A 204 -5.79 7.30 3.38
CA ALA A 204 -4.56 7.81 3.96
C ALA A 204 -3.63 8.42 2.89
N ASN A 205 -2.75 9.33 3.32
CA ASN A 205 -1.79 10.01 2.44
C ASN A 205 -0.59 9.12 2.08
N SER A 206 0.19 9.55 1.09
CA SER A 206 1.39 8.81 0.64
C SER A 206 2.42 8.54 1.74
N ILE A 207 2.57 9.47 2.70
CA ILE A 207 3.49 9.33 3.85
C ILE A 207 3.05 8.15 4.73
N TRP A 208 1.75 7.98 4.96
CA TRP A 208 1.21 6.81 5.66
C TRP A 208 1.51 5.52 4.90
N HIS A 209 1.20 5.45 3.60
CA HIS A 209 1.44 4.25 2.80
C HIS A 209 2.91 3.87 2.74
N ALA A 210 3.82 4.85 2.73
CA ALA A 210 5.26 4.59 2.73
C ALA A 210 5.77 4.03 4.06
N LYS A 211 5.15 4.43 5.18
CA LYS A 211 5.57 4.06 6.54
C LYS A 211 4.89 2.78 7.04
N PHE A 212 3.62 2.59 6.71
CA PHE A 212 2.75 1.54 7.24
C PHE A 212 2.23 0.64 6.11
N VAL A 213 3.17 -0.02 5.41
CA VAL A 213 2.90 -0.81 4.19
C VAL A 213 2.03 -2.04 4.43
N ASP A 214 2.15 -2.67 5.61
CA ASP A 214 1.47 -3.93 5.95
C ASP A 214 0.14 -3.70 6.68
N VAL A 215 -0.35 -2.46 6.76
CA VAL A 215 -1.61 -2.16 7.45
C VAL A 215 -2.79 -2.58 6.58
N VAL A 216 -3.63 -3.44 7.16
CA VAL A 216 -4.93 -3.85 6.62
C VAL A 216 -6.05 -3.45 7.57
N VAL A 217 -7.14 -2.92 7.02
CA VAL A 217 -8.36 -2.58 7.75
C VAL A 217 -9.39 -3.70 7.63
N ASP A 218 -9.88 -4.17 8.77
CA ASP A 218 -10.89 -5.22 8.86
C ASP A 218 -12.29 -4.61 8.93
N TYR A 219 -13.13 -4.94 7.95
CA TYR A 219 -14.54 -4.57 7.88
C TYR A 219 -15.33 -5.68 8.56
N LEU A 220 -15.51 -5.54 9.86
CA LEU A 220 -16.16 -6.55 10.67
C LEU A 220 -17.67 -6.58 10.42
N PRO A 221 -18.36 -7.70 10.71
CA PRO A 221 -19.82 -7.74 10.63
C PRO A 221 -20.48 -6.61 11.45
N PRO A 222 -21.59 -6.04 10.97
CA PRO A 222 -22.18 -4.83 11.55
C PRO A 222 -22.79 -5.00 12.95
N GLY A 223 -22.96 -6.25 13.42
CA GLY A 223 -23.51 -6.56 14.72
C GLY A 223 -24.86 -5.86 14.96
N ILE A 224 -24.91 -5.05 16.02
CA ILE A 224 -26.08 -4.29 16.47
C ILE A 224 -26.33 -2.98 15.71
N SER A 225 -25.49 -2.65 14.73
CA SER A 225 -25.65 -1.46 13.89
C SER A 225 -26.09 -1.85 12.47
N ASP A 226 -26.53 -0.85 11.72
CA ASP A 226 -26.64 -0.91 10.27
C ASP A 226 -25.33 -0.66 9.55
N HIS A 227 -24.30 -0.20 10.27
CA HIS A 227 -22.94 -0.03 9.79
C HIS A 227 -21.96 -1.05 10.36
N SER A 228 -20.96 -1.38 9.56
CA SER A 228 -19.84 -2.26 9.89
C SER A 228 -18.75 -1.47 10.62
N PRO A 229 -18.21 -1.96 11.75
CA PRO A 229 -17.04 -1.35 12.35
C PRO A 229 -15.80 -1.60 11.48
N LEU A 230 -15.05 -0.53 11.23
CA LEU A 230 -13.73 -0.61 10.59
C LEU A 230 -12.69 -0.73 11.71
N VAL A 231 -11.86 -1.77 11.67
CA VAL A 231 -10.79 -2.01 12.64
C VAL A 231 -9.45 -2.05 11.93
N MET A 232 -8.64 -1.04 12.18
CA MET A 232 -7.25 -1.00 11.74
C MET A 232 -6.36 -1.57 12.83
N SER A 233 -5.68 -2.66 12.51
CA SER A 233 -4.65 -3.22 13.37
C SER A 233 -3.30 -2.58 13.03
N CYS A 234 -2.84 -1.64 13.85
CA CYS A 234 -1.43 -1.24 13.84
C CYS A 234 -0.65 -2.26 14.68
N ASN A 235 -0.57 -3.50 14.18
CA ASN A 235 0.47 -4.42 14.58
C ASN A 235 1.74 -3.89 13.92
N ILE A 236 2.42 -3.01 14.64
CA ILE A 236 3.74 -2.52 14.25
C ILE A 236 4.66 -3.72 14.43
N HIS A 237 4.66 -4.62 13.45
CA HIS A 237 5.75 -5.55 13.29
C HIS A 237 6.94 -4.68 12.91
N LEU A 238 7.74 -4.29 13.91
CA LEU A 238 9.14 -3.89 13.73
C LEU A 238 9.99 -5.09 13.26
N GLY A 239 9.37 -6.13 12.70
CA GLY A 239 10.02 -7.22 11.99
C GLY A 239 10.42 -6.73 10.61
N GLY A 240 11.40 -5.83 10.58
CA GLY A 240 12.09 -5.45 9.36
C GLY A 240 12.80 -6.66 8.77
N GLY A 241 12.11 -7.40 7.91
CA GLY A 241 12.80 -8.07 6.82
C GLY A 241 13.52 -7.00 6.02
N ASN A 242 14.81 -7.19 5.74
CA ASN A 242 15.51 -6.31 4.80
C ASN A 242 14.69 -6.26 3.50
N ARG A 243 14.31 -5.05 3.05
CA ARG A 243 13.65 -4.89 1.74
C ARG A 243 14.47 -5.65 0.71
N PRO A 244 13.87 -6.62 -0.01
CA PRO A 244 14.61 -7.40 -0.98
C PRO A 244 15.15 -6.44 -2.04
N PHE A 245 16.41 -6.65 -2.41
CA PHE A 245 17.01 -5.92 -3.53
C PHE A 245 16.19 -6.16 -4.79
N LYS A 246 15.96 -5.10 -5.56
CA LYS A 246 15.41 -5.17 -6.90
C LYS A 246 16.26 -4.28 -7.79
N PHE A 247 16.73 -4.81 -8.91
CA PHE A 247 17.46 -4.05 -9.90
C PHE A 247 16.52 -3.04 -10.56
N PHE A 248 16.92 -1.77 -10.58
CA PHE A 248 16.22 -0.73 -11.31
C PHE A 248 16.87 -0.51 -12.66
N ASN A 249 16.06 -0.38 -13.71
CA ASN A 249 16.54 -0.33 -15.09
C ASN A 249 17.45 0.88 -15.34
N TYR A 250 17.19 2.03 -14.71
CA TYR A 250 18.05 3.21 -14.83
C TYR A 250 19.49 2.99 -14.36
N MET A 251 19.77 1.92 -13.59
CA MET A 251 21.12 1.60 -13.13
C MET A 251 22.02 1.15 -14.28
N GLU A 252 21.46 0.66 -15.40
CA GLU A 252 22.25 0.21 -16.54
C GLU A 252 23.02 1.36 -17.21
N ASP A 253 22.43 2.55 -17.21
CA ASP A 253 23.01 3.76 -17.80
C ASP A 253 24.08 4.40 -16.91
N HIS A 254 24.31 3.83 -15.71
CA HIS A 254 25.33 4.33 -14.81
C HIS A 254 26.72 3.97 -15.33
N ALA A 255 27.61 4.96 -15.46
CA ALA A 255 28.96 4.76 -16.02
C ALA A 255 29.77 3.64 -15.34
N GLN A 256 29.58 3.44 -14.03
CA GLN A 256 30.26 2.41 -13.24
C GLN A 256 29.53 1.05 -13.18
N PHE A 257 28.39 0.89 -13.87
CA PHE A 257 27.55 -0.30 -13.77
C PHE A 257 28.31 -1.59 -14.13
N LEU A 258 28.89 -1.67 -15.33
CA LEU A 258 29.60 -2.87 -15.78
C LEU A 258 30.84 -3.17 -14.93
N ASP A 259 31.52 -2.16 -14.40
CA ASP A 259 32.69 -2.36 -13.54
C ASP A 259 32.31 -2.99 -12.20
N VAL A 260 31.18 -2.56 -11.62
CA VAL A 260 30.60 -3.18 -10.42
C VAL A 260 30.24 -4.64 -10.69
N VAL A 261 29.66 -4.93 -11.87
CA VAL A 261 29.32 -6.30 -12.26
C VAL A 261 30.58 -7.17 -12.39
N ARG A 262 31.60 -6.73 -13.13
CA ARG A 262 32.87 -7.46 -13.28
C ARG A 262 33.50 -7.77 -11.93
N LYS A 263 33.65 -6.76 -11.08
CA LYS A 263 34.22 -6.91 -9.73
C LYS A 263 33.46 -7.93 -8.88
N GLY A 264 32.13 -7.91 -8.94
CA GLY A 264 31.29 -8.88 -8.22
C GLY A 264 31.37 -10.28 -8.83
N TRP A 265 31.50 -10.37 -10.15
CA TRP A 265 31.61 -11.64 -10.86
C TRP A 265 32.97 -12.31 -10.63
N ASP A 266 34.05 -11.56 -10.46
CA ASP A 266 35.40 -12.11 -10.24
C ASP A 266 35.63 -12.68 -8.83
N VAL A 267 34.64 -12.63 -7.95
CA VAL A 267 34.74 -13.19 -6.60
C VAL A 267 34.94 -14.71 -6.64
N SER A 268 35.92 -15.22 -5.88
CA SER A 268 36.20 -16.65 -5.78
C SER A 268 35.15 -17.38 -4.94
N CYS A 269 34.80 -18.60 -5.35
CA CYS A 269 33.87 -19.46 -4.62
C CYS A 269 34.57 -20.74 -4.15
N PRO A 270 34.81 -20.92 -2.84
CA PRO A 270 35.50 -22.09 -2.31
C PRO A 270 34.68 -23.39 -2.34
N ARG A 271 33.35 -23.30 -2.49
CA ARG A 271 32.44 -24.47 -2.42
C ARG A 271 32.14 -25.07 -3.79
N SER A 272 31.97 -26.39 -3.85
CA SER A 272 31.56 -27.13 -5.04
C SER A 272 30.07 -26.95 -5.35
N GLY A 273 29.71 -26.87 -6.64
CA GLY A 273 28.34 -26.72 -7.13
C GLY A 273 28.16 -25.50 -8.04
N SER A 274 27.83 -25.73 -9.32
CA SER A 274 27.72 -24.67 -10.34
C SER A 274 26.70 -23.58 -9.96
N MET A 275 25.52 -23.97 -9.45
CA MET A 275 24.49 -23.01 -9.04
C MET A 275 24.88 -22.18 -7.81
N LEU A 276 25.62 -22.76 -6.86
CA LEU A 276 26.08 -22.05 -5.68
C LEU A 276 27.13 -20.97 -6.06
N LYS A 277 27.95 -21.25 -7.07
CA LYS A 277 28.90 -20.27 -7.62
C LYS A 277 28.18 -19.07 -8.22
N VAL A 278 27.20 -19.32 -9.09
CA VAL A 278 26.37 -18.27 -9.71
C VAL A 278 25.68 -17.43 -8.63
N TRP A 279 25.03 -18.06 -7.66
CA TRP A 279 24.35 -17.36 -6.57
C TRP A 279 25.29 -16.48 -5.74
N THR A 280 26.51 -16.95 -5.45
CA THR A 280 27.49 -16.20 -4.66
C THR A 280 28.00 -14.97 -5.43
N LYS A 281 28.29 -15.12 -6.73
CA LYS A 281 28.69 -14.00 -7.61
C LYS A 281 27.57 -12.98 -7.74
N LEU A 282 26.32 -13.40 -7.99
CA LEU A 282 25.15 -12.52 -7.99
C LEU A 282 24.97 -11.78 -6.66
N LYS A 283 25.25 -12.43 -5.52
CA LYS A 283 25.19 -11.78 -4.21
C LYS A 283 26.27 -10.69 -4.05
N ALA A 284 27.47 -10.91 -4.58
CA ALA A 284 28.54 -9.90 -4.59
C ALA A 284 28.20 -8.71 -5.51
N VAL A 285 27.70 -8.98 -6.72
CA VAL A 285 27.22 -7.94 -7.65
C VAL A 285 26.11 -7.11 -7.01
N LYS A 286 25.13 -7.76 -6.37
CA LYS A 286 24.03 -7.12 -5.64
C LYS A 286 24.54 -6.16 -4.56
N GLN A 287 25.58 -6.53 -3.82
CA GLN A 287 26.17 -5.66 -2.80
C GLN A 287 26.78 -4.41 -3.43
N GLY A 288 27.60 -4.57 -4.47
CA GLY A 288 28.19 -3.42 -5.18
C GLY A 288 27.15 -2.50 -5.80
N LEU A 289 26.07 -3.05 -6.37
CA LEU A 289 24.99 -2.24 -6.95
C LEU A 289 24.19 -1.48 -5.88
N LYS A 290 24.04 -2.04 -4.67
CA LYS A 290 23.42 -1.31 -3.54
C LYS A 290 24.27 -0.11 -3.12
N GLU A 291 25.59 -0.27 -3.06
CA GLU A 291 26.52 0.81 -2.73
C GLU A 291 26.48 1.90 -3.79
N LEU A 292 26.49 1.52 -5.08
CA LEU A 292 26.35 2.44 -6.20
C LEU A 292 25.03 3.20 -6.14
N HIS A 293 23.92 2.49 -5.88
CA HIS A 293 22.61 3.09 -5.72
C HIS A 293 22.58 4.10 -4.56
N HIS A 294 23.17 3.73 -3.43
CA HIS A 294 23.16 4.58 -2.24
C HIS A 294 23.97 5.87 -2.45
N LYS A 295 25.11 5.76 -3.14
CA LYS A 295 26.00 6.89 -3.42
C LYS A 295 25.32 7.96 -4.29
N ASP A 296 24.68 7.55 -5.38
CA ASP A 296 24.24 8.49 -6.42
C ASP A 296 22.72 8.73 -6.44
N PHE A 297 21.93 7.86 -5.80
CA PHE A 297 20.46 7.86 -5.91
C PHE A 297 19.66 7.73 -4.59
N ALA A 298 20.28 7.53 -3.41
CA ALA A 298 19.55 7.35 -2.14
C ALA A 298 18.64 8.53 -1.76
N LYS A 299 18.99 9.74 -2.19
CA LYS A 299 18.31 11.01 -1.86
C LYS A 299 17.79 11.69 -3.12
N LEU A 300 17.26 10.90 -4.04
CA LEU A 300 16.81 11.39 -5.35
C LEU A 300 15.82 12.56 -5.24
N ASP A 301 14.82 12.46 -4.35
CA ASP A 301 13.81 13.50 -4.16
C ASP A 301 14.41 14.79 -3.58
N GLU A 302 15.24 14.69 -2.53
CA GLU A 302 15.95 15.84 -1.94
C GLU A 302 16.86 16.52 -2.99
N ARG A 303 17.52 15.72 -3.83
CA ARG A 303 18.41 16.23 -4.89
C ARG A 303 17.63 16.95 -5.99
N ILE A 304 16.47 16.44 -6.38
CA ILE A 304 15.59 17.09 -7.36
C ILE A 304 15.09 18.43 -6.81
N GLU A 305 14.66 18.49 -5.56
CA GLU A 305 14.22 19.76 -4.96
C GLU A 305 15.38 20.75 -4.81
N GLY A 306 16.58 20.29 -4.43
CA GLY A 306 17.79 21.12 -4.42
C GLY A 306 18.07 21.74 -5.79
N LEU A 307 18.06 20.93 -6.85
CA LEU A 307 18.26 21.39 -8.23
C LEU A 307 17.18 22.38 -8.70
N ARG A 308 15.92 22.23 -8.23
CA ARG A 308 14.86 23.22 -8.52
C ARG A 308 15.13 24.56 -7.86
N VAL A 309 15.60 24.55 -6.61
CA VAL A 309 16.00 25.76 -5.88
C VAL A 309 17.19 26.43 -6.57
N ASP A 310 18.22 25.65 -6.92
CA ASP A 310 19.41 26.15 -7.61
C ASP A 310 19.05 26.77 -8.97
N LEU A 311 18.23 26.08 -9.78
CA LEU A 311 17.76 26.59 -11.07
C LEU A 311 16.98 27.90 -10.90
N CYS A 312 16.10 27.99 -9.90
CA CYS A 312 15.36 29.22 -9.59
C CYS A 312 16.29 30.38 -9.24
N GLN A 313 17.34 30.12 -8.44
CA GLN A 313 18.35 31.14 -8.09
C GLN A 313 19.14 31.60 -9.32
N ILE A 314 19.60 30.67 -10.16
CA ILE A 314 20.33 30.98 -11.40
C ILE A 314 19.44 31.81 -12.34
N GLN A 315 18.18 31.44 -12.51
CA GLN A 315 17.23 32.18 -13.36
C GLN A 315 16.92 33.57 -12.81
N THR A 316 16.89 33.73 -11.48
CA THR A 316 16.74 35.05 -10.84
C THR A 316 17.97 35.93 -11.11
N GLN A 317 19.18 35.37 -11.09
CA GLN A 317 20.40 36.09 -11.46
C GLN A 317 20.40 36.47 -12.94
N LEU A 318 19.98 35.54 -13.81
CA LEU A 318 19.88 35.77 -15.26
C LEU A 318 18.87 36.88 -15.60
N ALA A 319 17.77 36.99 -14.85
CA ALA A 319 16.81 38.09 -15.02
C ALA A 319 17.43 39.47 -14.77
N SER A 320 18.47 39.54 -13.92
CA SER A 320 19.22 40.78 -13.64
C SER A 320 20.35 41.02 -14.65
N CYS A 321 20.95 39.96 -15.20
CA CYS A 321 22.06 40.01 -16.15
C CYS A 321 21.85 39.02 -17.34
N PRO A 322 20.94 39.30 -18.29
CA PRO A 322 20.52 38.31 -19.29
C PRO A 322 21.60 37.85 -20.27
N THR A 323 22.66 38.64 -20.43
CA THR A 323 23.76 38.39 -21.37
C THR A 323 25.00 37.78 -20.71
N ASP A 324 24.94 37.44 -19.42
CA ASP A 324 26.05 36.79 -18.73
C ASP A 324 26.20 35.34 -19.20
N SER A 325 27.25 35.07 -19.98
CA SER A 325 27.51 33.74 -20.55
C SER A 325 27.73 32.66 -19.50
N ASN A 326 28.27 33.00 -18.34
CA ASN A 326 28.54 32.02 -17.28
C ASN A 326 27.24 31.61 -16.58
N VAL A 327 26.34 32.57 -16.35
CA VAL A 327 25.02 32.30 -15.77
C VAL A 327 24.14 31.51 -16.75
N GLN A 328 24.20 31.84 -18.05
CA GLN A 328 23.52 31.06 -19.11
C GLN A 328 24.02 29.61 -19.17
N GLN A 329 25.34 29.41 -19.08
CA GLN A 329 25.92 28.06 -19.06
C GLN A 329 25.50 27.29 -17.80
N SER A 330 25.50 27.96 -16.65
CA SER A 330 25.06 27.36 -15.37
C SER A 330 23.57 26.98 -15.39
N GLU A 331 22.71 27.80 -16.02
CA GLU A 331 21.29 27.49 -16.22
C GLU A 331 21.13 26.22 -17.05
N ARG A 332 21.87 26.14 -18.18
CA ARG A 332 21.84 24.99 -19.06
C ARG A 332 22.26 23.71 -18.33
N GLU A 333 23.39 23.73 -17.63
CA GLU A 333 23.92 22.58 -16.90
C GLU A 333 22.98 22.12 -15.77
N CYS A 334 22.44 23.07 -15.01
CA CYS A 334 21.49 22.77 -13.93
C CYS A 334 20.18 22.20 -14.50
N SER A 335 19.66 22.79 -15.58
CA SER A 335 18.45 22.32 -16.26
C SER A 335 18.62 20.92 -16.86
N GLU A 336 19.73 20.63 -17.52
CA GLU A 336 20.06 19.30 -18.06
C GLU A 336 20.19 18.27 -16.93
N THR A 337 20.84 18.64 -15.82
CA THR A 337 20.98 17.78 -14.64
C THR A 337 19.62 17.50 -13.97
N LEU A 338 18.78 18.52 -13.81
CA LEU A 338 17.43 18.38 -13.27
C LEU A 338 16.58 17.46 -14.14
N LYS A 339 16.58 17.66 -15.47
CA LYS A 339 15.87 16.79 -16.43
C LYS A 339 16.33 15.34 -16.33
N LYS A 340 17.64 15.10 -16.21
CA LYS A 340 18.20 13.76 -16.01
C LYS A 340 17.64 13.09 -14.75
N PHE A 341 17.65 13.78 -13.60
CA PHE A 341 17.14 13.18 -12.35
C PHE A 341 15.63 13.01 -12.33
N LEU A 342 14.86 13.93 -12.94
CA LEU A 342 13.42 13.76 -13.12
C LEU A 342 13.10 12.52 -13.98
N HIS A 343 13.83 12.31 -15.07
CA HIS A 343 13.67 11.12 -15.91
C HIS A 343 13.99 9.82 -15.16
N ILE A 344 15.03 9.82 -14.33
CA ILE A 344 15.39 8.69 -13.47
C ILE A 344 14.29 8.40 -12.45
N GLN A 345 13.75 9.44 -11.81
CA GLN A 345 12.65 9.32 -10.84
C GLN A 345 11.41 8.72 -11.50
N GLU A 346 11.03 9.22 -12.67
CA GLU A 346 9.89 8.72 -13.44
C GLU A 346 10.08 7.26 -13.87
N SER A 347 11.27 6.90 -14.39
CA SER A 347 11.63 5.53 -14.74
C SER A 347 11.53 4.58 -13.54
N ALA A 348 12.01 5.02 -12.37
CA ALA A 348 11.90 4.27 -11.13
C ALA A 348 10.43 4.05 -10.70
N TYR A 349 9.59 5.09 -10.79
CA TYR A 349 8.16 4.99 -10.45
C TYR A 349 7.39 4.12 -11.44
N ARG A 350 7.66 4.25 -12.75
CA ARG A 350 7.06 3.38 -13.78
C ARG A 350 7.40 1.92 -13.56
N GLN A 351 8.66 1.60 -13.26
CA GLN A 351 9.09 0.22 -13.00
C GLN A 351 8.45 -0.33 -11.73
N LYS A 352 8.32 0.49 -10.67
CA LYS A 352 7.61 0.09 -9.43
C LYS A 352 6.12 -0.17 -9.66
N ALA A 353 5.47 0.65 -10.49
CA ALA A 353 4.07 0.48 -10.85
C ALA A 353 3.82 -0.69 -11.84
N ARG A 354 4.85 -1.07 -12.61
CA ARG A 354 4.80 -1.97 -13.77
C ARG A 354 3.80 -1.55 -14.86
N ILE A 355 3.77 -0.26 -15.17
CA ILE A 355 2.95 0.26 -16.25
C ILE A 355 3.70 0.12 -17.58
N GLN A 356 3.15 -0.66 -18.51
CA GLN A 356 3.75 -0.91 -19.82
C GLN A 356 3.35 0.12 -20.89
N TRP A 357 2.14 0.68 -20.81
CA TRP A 357 1.53 1.47 -21.90
C TRP A 357 1.83 2.99 -21.87
N LEU A 358 2.27 3.54 -20.73
CA LEU A 358 2.68 4.95 -20.65
C LEU A 358 4.13 5.13 -21.11
N GLN A 359 4.37 6.10 -21.99
CA GLN A 359 5.72 6.55 -22.35
C GLN A 359 6.29 7.50 -21.28
N VAL A 360 7.62 7.58 -21.20
CA VAL A 360 8.30 8.43 -20.20
C VAL A 360 8.20 9.89 -20.65
N GLY A 361 7.72 10.78 -19.77
CA GLY A 361 7.54 12.21 -20.01
C GLY A 361 6.10 12.71 -19.91
N ASP A 362 5.10 11.82 -19.79
CA ASP A 362 3.68 12.16 -19.98
C ASP A 362 2.86 12.30 -18.67
N SER A 363 3.45 12.16 -17.47
CA SER A 363 2.62 12.02 -16.26
C SER A 363 3.14 12.58 -14.93
N ASN A 364 2.17 12.93 -14.09
CA ASN A 364 2.31 13.37 -12.70
C ASN A 364 2.61 12.17 -11.77
N SER A 365 3.52 12.33 -10.82
CA SER A 365 3.90 11.32 -9.83
C SER A 365 2.71 10.69 -9.11
N LYS A 366 1.62 11.46 -8.91
CA LYS A 366 0.35 11.00 -8.33
C LYS A 366 -0.21 9.74 -9.00
N PHE A 367 -0.20 9.67 -10.33
CA PHE A 367 -0.73 8.51 -11.06
C PHE A 367 0.08 7.24 -10.78
N PHE A 368 1.42 7.35 -10.83
CA PHE A 368 2.30 6.23 -10.51
C PHE A 368 2.13 5.74 -9.08
N PHE A 369 1.93 6.66 -8.12
CA PHE A 369 1.64 6.29 -6.74
C PHE A 369 0.31 5.54 -6.61
N SER A 370 -0.76 6.01 -7.26
CA SER A 370 -2.06 5.32 -7.26
C SER A 370 -1.98 3.92 -7.88
N ALA A 371 -1.30 3.77 -9.01
CA ALA A 371 -1.12 2.47 -9.67
C ALA A 371 -0.21 1.51 -8.87
N MET A 372 0.91 2.02 -8.33
CA MET A 372 1.76 1.26 -7.40
C MET A 372 0.95 0.76 -6.21
N LYS A 373 0.07 1.59 -5.70
CA LYS A 373 -0.73 1.29 -4.52
C LYS A 373 -1.79 0.22 -4.79
N GLU A 374 -2.55 0.35 -5.87
CA GLU A 374 -3.52 -0.68 -6.28
C GLU A 374 -2.82 -2.04 -6.45
N ARG A 375 -1.62 -2.01 -7.03
CA ARG A 375 -0.80 -3.19 -7.21
C ARG A 375 -0.31 -3.78 -5.89
N LEU A 376 0.26 -2.96 -5.00
CA LEU A 376 0.69 -3.43 -3.68
C LEU A 376 -0.47 -4.03 -2.89
N ALA A 377 -1.67 -3.46 -3.02
CA ALA A 377 -2.87 -4.00 -2.41
C ALA A 377 -3.27 -5.38 -2.98
N LYS A 378 -3.16 -5.57 -4.30
CA LYS A 378 -3.44 -6.85 -4.98
C LYS A 378 -2.38 -7.92 -4.76
N ASP A 379 -1.09 -7.55 -4.75
CA ASP A 379 0.05 -8.47 -4.74
C ASP A 379 0.40 -8.99 -3.33
N SER A 380 -0.19 -8.44 -2.26
CA SER A 380 0.05 -8.85 -0.87
C SER A 380 -0.94 -9.92 -0.41
N ILE A 381 -0.42 -10.98 0.23
CA ILE A 381 -1.23 -12.01 0.90
C ILE A 381 -1.18 -11.72 2.40
N ASP A 382 -2.11 -10.89 2.87
CA ASP A 382 -2.12 -10.48 4.29
C ASP A 382 -3.02 -11.35 5.15
N ILE A 383 -3.97 -12.05 4.51
CA ILE A 383 -4.91 -12.93 5.17
C ILE A 383 -5.07 -14.19 4.34
N LEU A 384 -4.96 -15.32 5.01
CA LEU A 384 -5.33 -16.62 4.49
C LEU A 384 -6.36 -17.24 5.43
N TYR A 385 -7.28 -18.04 4.90
CA TYR A 385 -8.11 -18.91 5.73
C TYR A 385 -7.61 -20.33 5.55
N ASP A 386 -7.36 -21.03 6.66
CA ASP A 386 -7.01 -22.44 6.60
C ASP A 386 -8.24 -23.31 6.27
N GLU A 387 -8.01 -24.61 6.13
CA GLU A 387 -9.05 -25.60 5.84
C GLU A 387 -10.18 -25.65 6.88
N THR A 388 -9.93 -25.17 8.10
CA THR A 388 -10.93 -25.10 9.19
C THR A 388 -11.72 -23.79 9.20
N GLY A 389 -11.36 -22.85 8.31
CA GLY A 389 -11.94 -21.50 8.27
C GLY A 389 -11.33 -20.55 9.30
N LYS A 390 -10.21 -20.91 9.95
CA LYS A 390 -9.49 -20.00 10.85
C LYS A 390 -8.76 -18.95 10.02
N LYS A 391 -8.95 -17.68 10.40
CA LYS A 391 -8.24 -16.54 9.83
C LYS A 391 -6.77 -16.55 10.29
N LEU A 392 -5.85 -16.66 9.34
CA LEU A 392 -4.42 -16.47 9.50
C LEU A 392 -4.08 -15.05 9.03
N SER A 393 -3.47 -14.24 9.89
CA SER A 393 -3.19 -12.83 9.59
C SER A 393 -1.76 -12.39 9.90
N THR A 394 -0.93 -13.29 10.43
CA THR A 394 0.49 -13.00 10.65
C THR A 394 1.32 -13.57 9.51
N THR A 395 2.41 -12.88 9.16
CA THR A 395 3.33 -13.34 8.10
C THR A 395 3.85 -14.75 8.38
N GLN A 396 4.12 -15.09 9.65
CA GLN A 396 4.61 -16.41 10.04
C GLN A 396 3.56 -17.49 9.79
N GLU A 397 2.33 -17.30 10.28
CA GLU A 397 1.24 -18.27 10.07
C GLU A 397 0.98 -18.51 8.58
N ILE A 398 0.97 -17.43 7.78
CA ILE A 398 0.76 -17.53 6.32
C ILE A 398 1.92 -18.26 5.65
N GLN A 399 3.17 -17.97 6.03
CA GLN A 399 4.35 -18.67 5.49
C GLN A 399 4.35 -20.17 5.84
N GLU A 400 4.01 -20.51 7.08
CA GLU A 400 3.93 -21.88 7.55
C GLU A 400 2.83 -22.64 6.81
N GLU A 401 1.65 -22.05 6.65
CA GLU A 401 0.52 -22.64 5.95
C GLU A 401 0.83 -22.89 4.47
N VAL A 402 1.36 -21.87 3.77
CA VAL A 402 1.77 -22.01 2.36
C VAL A 402 2.86 -23.08 2.21
N SER A 403 3.87 -23.08 3.10
CA SER A 403 4.94 -24.08 3.07
C SER A 403 4.40 -25.49 3.31
N SER A 404 3.50 -25.65 4.28
CA SER A 404 2.85 -26.91 4.63
C SER A 404 2.05 -27.45 3.45
N PHE A 405 1.19 -26.62 2.85
CA PHE A 405 0.39 -26.96 1.69
C PHE A 405 1.25 -27.48 0.53
N TYR A 406 2.29 -26.74 0.13
CA TYR A 406 3.13 -27.16 -1.00
C TYR A 406 4.01 -28.38 -0.67
N LYS A 407 4.46 -28.56 0.58
CA LYS A 407 5.15 -29.80 1.00
C LYS A 407 4.23 -31.01 0.89
N GLN A 408 2.97 -30.87 1.31
CA GLN A 408 1.98 -31.94 1.16
C GLN A 408 1.66 -32.21 -0.31
N LEU A 409 1.55 -31.17 -1.14
CA LEU A 409 1.29 -31.30 -2.57
C LEU A 409 2.43 -31.99 -3.33
N ILE A 410 3.68 -31.61 -3.05
CA ILE A 410 4.88 -32.23 -3.66
C ILE A 410 5.05 -33.67 -3.14
N GLY A 411 4.59 -33.94 -1.92
CA GLY A 411 4.63 -35.25 -1.30
C GLY A 411 6.01 -35.57 -0.69
N THR A 412 6.28 -36.86 -0.56
CA THR A 412 7.54 -37.38 0.01
C THR A 412 8.35 -38.10 -1.06
N ALA A 413 9.67 -38.14 -0.87
CA ALA A 413 10.54 -38.88 -1.77
C ALA A 413 10.17 -40.37 -1.72
N ALA A 414 9.73 -40.91 -2.86
CA ALA A 414 9.46 -42.34 -2.97
C ALA A 414 10.79 -43.12 -2.89
N SER A 415 10.85 -44.12 -2.01
CA SER A 415 12.00 -45.04 -1.91
C SER A 415 12.16 -45.92 -3.15
N SER A 416 11.06 -46.16 -3.86
CA SER A 416 11.03 -46.80 -5.17
C SER A 416 9.84 -46.26 -5.95
N LEU A 417 10.04 -45.99 -7.23
CA LEU A 417 8.97 -45.69 -8.17
C LEU A 417 8.63 -46.98 -8.90
N THR A 418 7.36 -47.38 -8.90
CA THR A 418 6.89 -48.44 -9.79
C THR A 418 7.15 -47.99 -11.23
N GLY A 419 7.87 -48.80 -11.99
CA GLY A 419 8.18 -48.51 -13.39
C GLY A 419 6.89 -48.27 -14.17
N VAL A 420 6.89 -47.23 -15.01
CA VAL A 420 5.76 -46.95 -15.88
C VAL A 420 5.55 -48.13 -16.82
N ASP A 421 4.32 -48.63 -16.95
CA ASP A 421 4.00 -49.69 -17.93
C ASP A 421 4.22 -49.15 -19.35
N VAL A 422 5.36 -49.50 -19.92
CA VAL A 422 5.79 -49.05 -21.25
C VAL A 422 4.79 -49.50 -22.33
N GLY A 423 4.13 -50.65 -22.14
CA GLY A 423 3.10 -51.14 -23.05
C GLY A 423 1.86 -50.25 -23.06
N VAL A 424 1.46 -49.71 -21.91
CA VAL A 424 0.38 -48.73 -21.81
C VAL A 424 0.78 -47.38 -22.39
N VAL A 425 1.97 -46.86 -22.07
CA VAL A 425 2.46 -45.58 -22.62
C VAL A 425 2.54 -45.61 -24.14
N ARG A 426 3.03 -46.71 -24.71
CA ARG A 426 3.14 -46.88 -26.18
C ARG A 426 1.78 -46.94 -26.88
N LYS A 427 0.69 -47.27 -26.19
CA LYS A 427 -0.68 -47.22 -26.76
C LYS A 427 -1.24 -45.80 -26.82
N GLY A 428 -0.62 -44.84 -26.13
CA GLY A 428 -0.99 -43.44 -26.19
C GLY A 428 -0.48 -42.74 -27.46
N LYS A 429 -0.79 -41.44 -27.59
CA LYS A 429 -0.21 -40.61 -28.65
C LYS A 429 1.31 -40.54 -28.48
N GLN A 430 2.03 -40.87 -29.53
CA GLN A 430 3.49 -40.77 -29.58
C GLN A 430 3.89 -39.55 -30.41
N LEU A 431 5.05 -38.98 -30.07
CA LEU A 431 5.69 -37.97 -30.89
C LEU A 431 6.08 -38.56 -32.24
N SER A 432 6.16 -37.71 -33.27
CA SER A 432 6.78 -38.12 -34.52
C SER A 432 8.28 -38.39 -34.30
N ALA A 433 8.89 -39.19 -35.18
CA ALA A 433 10.35 -39.42 -35.11
C ALA A 433 11.13 -38.10 -35.18
N ALA A 434 10.68 -37.15 -36.00
CA ALA A 434 11.29 -35.83 -36.13
C ALA A 434 11.18 -35.00 -34.83
N ASP A 435 10.01 -34.97 -34.18
CA ASP A 435 9.85 -34.25 -32.91
C ASP A 435 10.66 -34.89 -31.78
N ALA A 436 10.74 -36.23 -31.77
CA ALA A 436 11.54 -36.97 -30.80
C ALA A 436 13.03 -36.67 -30.96
N GLU A 437 13.54 -36.62 -32.20
CA GLU A 437 14.91 -36.21 -32.50
C GLU A 437 15.18 -34.77 -32.07
N LEU A 438 14.22 -33.85 -32.26
CA LEU A 438 14.35 -32.46 -31.88
C LEU A 438 14.46 -32.25 -30.35
N LEU A 439 13.76 -33.05 -29.55
CA LEU A 439 13.78 -32.96 -28.08
C LEU A 439 15.09 -33.48 -27.44
N VAL A 440 15.90 -34.23 -28.19
CA VAL A 440 17.19 -34.77 -27.69
C VAL A 440 18.40 -34.02 -28.23
N VAL A 441 18.19 -32.98 -29.04
CA VAL A 441 19.27 -32.11 -29.52
C VAL A 441 19.93 -31.40 -28.33
N PRO A 442 21.27 -31.32 -28.28
CA PRO A 442 21.97 -30.54 -27.25
C PRO A 442 21.60 -29.06 -27.35
N ILE A 443 21.36 -28.43 -26.20
CA ILE A 443 21.13 -26.99 -26.11
C ILE A 443 22.39 -26.26 -26.58
N SER A 444 22.24 -25.37 -27.56
CA SER A 444 23.31 -24.55 -28.11
C SER A 444 23.40 -23.17 -27.44
N ASP A 445 24.58 -22.56 -27.48
CA ASP A 445 24.78 -21.18 -26.99
C ASP A 445 23.88 -20.17 -27.74
N ALA A 446 23.62 -20.41 -29.03
CA ALA A 446 22.74 -19.58 -29.83
C ALA A 446 21.29 -19.62 -29.34
N GLU A 447 20.80 -20.79 -28.90
CA GLU A 447 19.47 -20.93 -28.29
C GLU A 447 19.40 -20.22 -26.93
N ILE A 448 20.46 -20.31 -26.13
CA ILE A 448 20.55 -19.60 -24.85
C ILE A 448 20.50 -18.07 -25.08
N ASP A 449 21.29 -17.58 -26.02
CA ASP A 449 21.32 -16.16 -26.41
C ASP A 449 19.97 -15.67 -26.93
N ALA A 450 19.32 -16.46 -27.80
CA ALA A 450 18.01 -16.15 -28.33
C ALA A 450 16.94 -16.14 -27.24
N ALA A 451 16.98 -17.10 -26.32
CA ALA A 451 16.07 -17.18 -25.19
C ALA A 451 16.18 -15.94 -24.30
N ILE A 452 17.40 -15.50 -23.96
CA ILE A 452 17.62 -14.32 -23.11
C ILE A 452 17.16 -13.04 -23.83
N LYS A 453 17.50 -12.87 -25.11
CA LYS A 453 17.06 -11.72 -25.94
C LYS A 453 15.55 -11.68 -26.16
N GLY A 454 14.87 -12.82 -26.06
CA GLY A 454 13.41 -12.92 -26.17
C GLY A 454 12.64 -12.43 -24.93
N ILE A 455 13.31 -12.16 -23.80
CA ILE A 455 12.64 -11.75 -22.56
C ILE A 455 12.50 -10.23 -22.52
N ASP A 456 11.27 -9.74 -22.32
CA ASP A 456 10.99 -8.31 -22.12
C ASP A 456 11.78 -7.71 -20.95
N ASN A 457 12.34 -6.51 -21.15
CA ASN A 457 13.23 -5.80 -20.20
C ASN A 457 12.55 -5.41 -18.87
N ASN A 458 11.23 -5.39 -18.82
CA ASN A 458 10.44 -4.96 -17.65
C ASN A 458 9.81 -6.14 -16.90
N LYS A 459 10.26 -7.39 -17.17
CA LYS A 459 9.80 -8.57 -16.44
C LYS A 459 10.22 -8.55 -14.98
N ALA A 460 9.44 -9.26 -14.16
CA ALA A 460 9.65 -9.36 -12.73
C ALA A 460 11.05 -9.94 -12.43
N PRO A 461 11.78 -9.38 -11.46
CA PRO A 461 13.00 -10.02 -10.99
C PRO A 461 12.67 -11.33 -10.26
N GLY A 462 13.61 -12.27 -10.32
CA GLY A 462 13.57 -13.51 -9.53
C GLY A 462 13.83 -13.26 -8.04
N LEU A 463 13.98 -14.34 -7.26
CA LEU A 463 14.31 -14.26 -5.82
C LEU A 463 15.66 -13.58 -5.55
N ASP A 464 16.57 -13.61 -6.53
CA ASP A 464 17.86 -12.93 -6.49
C ASP A 464 17.74 -11.39 -6.56
N GLY A 465 16.67 -10.87 -7.16
CA GLY A 465 16.38 -9.45 -7.31
C GLY A 465 16.83 -8.83 -8.64
N PHE A 466 17.41 -9.59 -9.55
CA PHE A 466 17.81 -9.16 -10.89
C PHE A 466 16.68 -9.46 -11.90
N ASN A 467 16.50 -8.56 -12.86
CA ASN A 467 15.54 -8.74 -13.96
C ASN A 467 16.28 -9.10 -15.25
N SER A 468 15.51 -9.35 -16.32
CA SER A 468 16.02 -9.66 -17.66
C SER A 468 16.99 -8.60 -18.20
N LEU A 469 16.70 -7.31 -17.99
CA LEU A 469 17.54 -6.22 -18.49
C LEU A 469 18.96 -6.28 -17.92
N PHE A 470 19.10 -6.58 -16.62
CA PHE A 470 20.41 -6.80 -16.02
C PHE A 470 21.20 -7.87 -16.78
N PHE A 471 20.60 -9.05 -17.00
CA PHE A 471 21.27 -10.15 -17.69
C PHE A 471 21.60 -9.79 -19.14
N LEU A 472 20.69 -9.12 -19.85
CA LEU A 472 20.93 -8.68 -21.23
C LEU A 472 22.14 -7.75 -21.36
N LYS A 473 22.31 -6.81 -20.43
CA LYS A 473 23.44 -5.88 -20.45
C LYS A 473 24.73 -6.49 -19.92
N ALA A 474 24.63 -7.39 -18.96
CA ALA A 474 25.77 -8.01 -18.31
C ALA A 474 26.17 -9.38 -18.90
N TRP A 475 25.49 -9.87 -19.95
CA TRP A 475 25.66 -11.23 -20.48
C TRP A 475 27.09 -11.54 -20.92
N GLY A 476 27.83 -10.55 -21.42
CA GLY A 476 29.25 -10.74 -21.77
C GLY A 476 30.19 -10.93 -20.57
N ILE A 477 29.71 -10.73 -19.34
CA ILE A 477 30.45 -10.90 -18.09
C ILE A 477 29.93 -12.12 -17.32
N VAL A 478 28.59 -12.24 -17.22
CA VAL A 478 27.87 -13.30 -16.52
C VAL A 478 28.10 -14.64 -17.19
#